data_AF-A0A965IR50-F1
#
_entry.id   AF-A0A965IR50-F1
#
_cell.length_a   1.000
_cell.length_b   1.000
_cell.length_c   1.000
_cell.angle_alpha   90.00
_cell.angle_beta   90.00
_cell.angle_gamma   90.00
#
_symmetry.space_group_name_H-M   'P 1'
#
loop_
_entity.id
_entity.type
_entity.pdbx_description
1 polymer ?
#
loop_
_entity_poly.entity_id
_entity_poly.type
_entity_poly.pdbx_seq_one_letter_code
_entity_poly.pdbx_strand_id
1 'polypeptide(L)'
;MAVVAKELAQARAEGRDDWAAEIHARFTYRMHNLSEFMKTLLQRFTRWFNRTHERSGTLWEERYKSVIVESGVAARTMAAYIDLNPVRAGMVADPAEYRWSSYGEAVGGGPRGNGKKSREGLVRACMSHHGAGFEAERWKEVSRIYRRTLGLALERKNGRAEVNKDVMRPQLNDAEALEAAENGTALPDLKLAAMLRCRVRYFTDGAVIGSKTFVNEAFAATRERFTERRRDGARRLKGNGKAAAGVLWSVRDLRVRV
;
A
#
# COMPACT_ATOMS: atom_id res chain seq x y z
N MET A 1 -7.32 32.44 14.21
CA MET A 1 -6.07 31.91 14.78
C MET A 1 -5.60 32.71 16.00
N ALA A 2 -5.56 34.05 15.95
CA ALA A 2 -5.11 34.88 17.09
C ALA A 2 -5.97 34.75 18.37
N VAL A 3 -7.28 34.52 18.25
CA VAL A 3 -8.20 34.43 19.39
C VAL A 3 -7.97 33.17 20.22
N VAL A 4 -7.81 32.02 19.58
CA VAL A 4 -7.63 30.71 20.24
C VAL A 4 -6.30 30.64 20.98
N ALA A 5 -5.24 31.18 20.38
CA ALA A 5 -3.94 31.24 21.03
C ALA A 5 -3.98 32.08 22.32
N LYS A 6 -4.73 33.19 22.30
CA LYS A 6 -4.94 34.04 23.48
C LYS A 6 -5.75 33.31 24.57
N GLU A 7 -6.83 32.63 24.17
CA GLU A 7 -7.69 31.84 25.07
C GLU A 7 -6.92 30.70 25.74
N LEU A 8 -6.09 29.97 24.98
CA LEU A 8 -5.20 28.92 25.50
C LEU A 8 -4.11 29.46 26.43
N ALA A 9 -3.51 30.61 26.10
CA ALA A 9 -2.51 31.25 26.94
C ALA A 9 -3.12 31.70 28.27
N GLN A 10 -4.34 32.23 28.24
CA GLN A 10 -5.07 32.62 29.44
C GLN A 10 -5.42 31.41 30.32
N ALA A 11 -5.94 30.33 29.73
CA ALA A 11 -6.25 29.10 30.46
C ALA A 11 -5.03 28.53 31.20
N ARG A 12 -3.87 28.55 30.54
CA ARG A 12 -2.60 28.11 31.13
C ARG A 12 -2.09 29.06 32.21
N ALA A 13 -2.21 30.37 32.03
CA ALA A 13 -1.79 31.36 33.02
C ALA A 13 -2.65 31.31 34.30
N GLU A 14 -3.93 30.97 34.17
CA GLU A 14 -4.86 30.78 35.30
C GLU A 14 -4.76 29.39 35.95
N GLY A 15 -3.89 28.49 35.46
CA GLY A 15 -3.78 27.12 35.96
C GLY A 15 -5.03 26.26 35.73
N ARG A 16 -5.89 26.64 34.77
CA ARG A 16 -7.15 25.96 34.47
C ARG A 16 -6.95 24.91 33.38
N ASP A 17 -6.36 23.79 33.76
CA ASP A 17 -6.06 22.69 32.84
C ASP A 17 -7.30 22.12 32.14
N ASP A 18 -8.44 22.05 32.85
CA ASP A 18 -9.71 21.61 32.27
C ASP A 18 -10.16 22.51 31.11
N TRP A 19 -10.00 23.83 31.27
CA TRP A 19 -10.33 24.78 30.22
C TRP A 19 -9.38 24.66 29.03
N ALA A 20 -8.08 24.49 29.28
CA ALA A 20 -7.11 24.24 28.21
C ALA A 20 -7.44 22.94 27.46
N ALA A 21 -7.87 21.89 28.15
CA ALA A 21 -8.30 20.62 27.56
C ALA A 21 -9.58 20.77 26.73
N GLU A 22 -10.58 21.52 27.19
CA GLU A 22 -11.79 21.86 26.44
C GLU A 22 -11.48 22.62 25.15
N ILE A 23 -10.60 23.63 25.22
CA ILE A 23 -10.14 24.36 24.03
C ILE A 23 -9.45 23.40 23.07
N HIS A 24 -8.52 22.57 23.56
CA HIS A 24 -7.84 21.57 22.74
C HIS A 24 -8.86 20.65 22.05
N ALA A 25 -9.77 20.03 22.81
CA ALA A 25 -10.79 19.13 22.27
C ALA A 25 -11.63 19.80 21.17
N ARG A 26 -12.06 21.06 21.38
CA ARG A 26 -12.83 21.83 20.40
C ARG A 26 -12.11 22.01 19.06
N PHE A 27 -10.79 22.09 19.05
CA PHE A 27 -9.99 22.28 17.83
C PHE A 27 -9.39 20.98 17.27
N THR A 28 -9.22 19.95 18.11
CA THR A 28 -8.61 18.67 17.72
C THR A 28 -9.62 17.54 17.53
N TYR A 29 -10.93 17.76 17.72
CA TYR A 29 -11.96 16.72 17.62
C TYR A 29 -11.98 15.95 16.28
N ARG A 30 -11.47 16.54 15.19
CA ARG A 30 -11.33 15.91 13.87
C ARG A 30 -9.93 15.33 13.61
N MET A 31 -8.95 15.63 14.45
CA MET A 31 -7.61 15.07 14.33
C MET A 31 -7.67 13.55 14.50
N HIS A 32 -6.77 12.84 13.82
CA HIS A 32 -6.72 11.38 13.79
C HIS A 32 -7.97 10.69 13.22
N ASN A 33 -8.96 11.44 12.71
CA ASN A 33 -10.10 10.89 11.98
C ASN A 33 -9.82 10.96 10.47
N LEU A 34 -9.51 9.80 9.88
CA LEU A 34 -9.21 9.69 8.45
C LEU A 34 -10.37 10.15 7.56
N SER A 35 -11.61 9.88 7.96
CA SER A 35 -12.81 10.28 7.21
C SER A 35 -12.92 11.80 7.10
N GLU A 36 -12.71 12.49 8.21
CA GLU A 36 -12.77 13.95 8.27
C GLU A 36 -11.60 14.60 7.52
N PHE A 37 -10.42 14.01 7.61
CA PHE A 37 -9.26 14.43 6.82
C PHE A 37 -9.53 14.30 5.31
N MET A 38 -9.93 13.10 4.84
CA MET A 38 -10.18 12.84 3.42
C MET A 38 -11.33 13.70 2.88
N LYS A 39 -12.41 13.88 3.65
CA LYS A 39 -13.51 14.79 3.29
C LYS A 39 -13.01 16.21 3.05
N THR A 40 -12.18 16.73 3.94
CA THR A 40 -11.64 18.09 3.83
C THR A 40 -10.69 18.22 2.64
N LEU A 41 -9.78 17.27 2.47
CA LEU A 41 -8.80 17.24 1.39
C LEU A 41 -9.50 17.23 0.03
N LEU A 42 -10.40 16.25 -0.19
CA LEU A 42 -11.09 16.06 -1.46
C LEU A 42 -11.99 17.26 -1.78
N GLN A 43 -12.73 17.79 -0.81
CA GLN A 43 -13.60 18.96 -1.01
C GLN A 43 -12.80 20.22 -1.34
N ARG A 44 -11.71 20.50 -0.61
CA ARG A 44 -10.88 21.68 -0.88
C ARG A 44 -10.23 21.59 -2.26
N PHE A 45 -9.74 20.41 -2.64
CA PHE A 45 -9.18 20.20 -3.96
C PHE A 45 -10.23 20.38 -5.07
N THR A 46 -11.43 19.79 -4.93
CA THR A 46 -12.53 19.99 -5.89
C THR A 46 -12.86 21.47 -6.07
N ARG A 47 -13.01 22.21 -4.97
CA ARG A 47 -13.32 23.65 -5.03
C ARG A 47 -12.24 24.45 -5.73
N TRP A 48 -10.97 24.19 -5.38
CA TRP A 48 -9.84 24.83 -6.03
C TRP A 48 -9.78 24.48 -7.52
N PHE A 49 -9.83 23.21 -7.89
CA PHE A 49 -9.73 22.73 -9.27
C PHE A 49 -10.86 23.29 -10.14
N ASN A 50 -12.10 23.22 -9.66
CA ASN A 50 -13.27 23.74 -10.36
C ASN A 50 -13.16 25.24 -10.59
N ARG A 51 -12.77 26.02 -9.57
CA ARG A 51 -12.56 27.47 -9.71
C ARG A 51 -11.44 27.80 -10.70
N THR A 52 -10.33 27.07 -10.66
CA THR A 52 -9.18 27.30 -11.55
C THR A 52 -9.47 26.96 -13.01
N HIS A 53 -10.35 26.00 -13.28
CA HIS A 53 -10.67 25.55 -14.64
C HIS A 53 -12.08 25.97 -15.10
N GLU A 54 -12.72 26.90 -14.40
CA GLU A 54 -14.08 27.38 -14.71
C GLU A 54 -15.12 26.25 -14.84
N ARG A 55 -14.95 25.19 -14.04
CA ARG A 55 -15.84 24.03 -13.99
C ARG A 55 -16.77 24.11 -12.78
N SER A 56 -17.84 23.33 -12.82
CA SER A 56 -18.72 23.08 -11.67
C SER A 56 -18.99 21.57 -11.54
N GLY A 57 -19.62 21.16 -10.43
CA GLY A 57 -19.97 19.76 -10.18
C GLY A 57 -18.90 18.91 -9.49
N THR A 58 -19.12 17.60 -9.48
CA THR A 58 -18.27 16.61 -8.80
C THR A 58 -16.99 16.33 -9.59
N LEU A 59 -15.85 16.37 -8.90
CA LEU A 59 -14.56 16.00 -9.48
C LEU A 59 -14.21 14.51 -9.27
N TRP A 60 -14.63 13.94 -8.14
CA TRP A 60 -14.30 12.57 -7.75
C TRP A 60 -15.45 11.64 -8.07
N GLU A 61 -15.15 10.47 -8.63
CA GLU A 61 -16.14 9.46 -9.03
C GLU A 61 -16.83 8.80 -7.83
N GLU A 62 -16.07 8.52 -6.76
CA GLU A 62 -16.56 7.80 -5.58
C GLU A 62 -15.98 8.40 -4.28
N ARG A 63 -16.55 7.97 -3.14
CA ARG A 63 -15.95 8.22 -1.83
C ARG A 63 -14.61 7.49 -1.70
N TYR A 64 -13.71 8.02 -0.88
CA TYR A 64 -12.47 7.33 -0.54
C TYR A 64 -12.77 5.96 0.08
N LYS A 65 -11.87 5.00 -0.15
CA LYS A 65 -11.94 3.64 0.40
C LYS A 65 -10.76 3.44 1.35
N SER A 66 -11.01 2.68 2.41
CA SER A 66 -9.98 2.27 3.37
C SER A 66 -9.99 0.76 3.48
N VAL A 67 -8.82 0.16 3.28
CA VAL A 67 -8.60 -1.29 3.33
C VAL A 67 -7.52 -1.55 4.35
N ILE A 68 -7.80 -2.41 5.32
CA ILE A 68 -6.81 -2.91 6.27
C ILE A 68 -5.98 -3.97 5.57
N VAL A 69 -4.66 -3.88 5.67
CA VAL A 69 -3.74 -4.76 4.93
C VAL A 69 -2.76 -5.38 5.91
N GLU A 70 -2.66 -6.69 5.89
CA GLU A 70 -1.64 -7.42 6.65
C GLU A 70 -0.24 -7.06 6.12
N SER A 71 0.71 -6.90 7.03
CA SER A 71 2.11 -6.75 6.66
C SER A 71 2.68 -7.99 5.96
N GLY A 72 3.77 -7.82 5.21
CA GLY A 72 4.42 -8.93 4.50
C GLY A 72 3.82 -9.14 3.12
N VAL A 73 3.31 -10.34 2.83
CA VAL A 73 2.88 -10.69 1.46
C VAL A 73 1.77 -9.78 0.95
N ALA A 74 0.75 -9.50 1.77
CA ALA A 74 -0.38 -8.66 1.35
C ALA A 74 0.04 -7.20 1.11
N ALA A 75 0.75 -6.59 2.05
CA ALA A 75 1.26 -5.23 1.91
C ALA A 75 2.25 -5.07 0.75
N ARG A 76 3.18 -6.01 0.56
CA ARG A 76 4.08 -6.02 -0.61
C ARG A 76 3.32 -6.14 -1.93
N THR A 77 2.34 -7.06 -2.00
CA THR A 77 1.50 -7.25 -3.19
C THR A 77 0.71 -5.98 -3.51
N MET A 78 0.14 -5.32 -2.49
CA MET A 78 -0.61 -4.08 -2.68
C MET A 78 0.29 -2.92 -3.09
N ALA A 79 1.49 -2.80 -2.52
CA ALA A 79 2.48 -1.81 -2.95
C ALA A 79 2.84 -2.01 -4.42
N ALA A 80 3.16 -3.24 -4.83
CA ALA A 80 3.50 -3.55 -6.22
C ALA A 80 2.32 -3.29 -7.17
N TYR A 81 1.09 -3.61 -6.73
CA TYR A 81 -0.12 -3.26 -7.48
C TYR A 81 -0.22 -1.74 -7.73
N ILE A 82 0.03 -0.93 -6.71
CA ILE A 82 -0.02 0.53 -6.79
C ILE A 82 1.04 1.05 -7.76
N ASP A 83 2.29 0.58 -7.63
CA ASP A 83 3.38 1.01 -8.50
C ASP A 83 3.16 0.57 -9.96
N LEU A 84 2.45 -0.54 -10.20
CA LEU A 84 2.08 -1.00 -11.54
C LEU A 84 0.83 -0.32 -12.12
N ASN A 85 0.12 0.53 -11.36
CA ASN A 85 -1.05 1.25 -11.88
C ASN A 85 -0.76 2.09 -13.14
N PRO A 86 0.34 2.87 -13.21
CA PRO A 86 0.68 3.68 -14.38
C PRO A 86 0.99 2.81 -15.61
N VAL A 87 1.65 1.66 -15.42
CA VAL A 87 1.89 0.70 -16.51
C VAL A 87 0.58 0.11 -17.00
N ARG A 88 -0.30 -0.30 -16.09
CA ARG A 88 -1.62 -0.82 -16.44
C ARG A 88 -2.50 0.22 -17.15
N ALA A 89 -2.32 1.49 -16.82
CA ALA A 89 -2.99 2.61 -17.50
C ALA A 89 -2.34 2.98 -18.86
N GLY A 90 -1.26 2.31 -19.26
CA GLY A 90 -0.54 2.60 -20.52
C GLY A 90 0.25 3.91 -20.50
N MET A 91 0.52 4.47 -19.32
CA MET A 91 1.24 5.76 -19.19
C MET A 91 2.75 5.62 -19.32
N VAL A 92 3.31 4.49 -18.88
CA VAL A 92 4.75 4.18 -18.90
C VAL A 92 4.97 2.68 -19.11
N ALA A 93 6.15 2.28 -19.57
CA ALA A 93 6.51 0.87 -19.74
C ALA A 93 7.14 0.28 -18.47
N ASP A 94 7.84 1.10 -17.69
CA ASP A 94 8.41 0.73 -16.39
C ASP A 94 7.78 1.58 -15.27
N PRO A 95 7.35 0.99 -14.13
CA PRO A 95 6.86 1.77 -12.99
C PRO A 95 7.87 2.81 -12.47
N ALA A 96 9.19 2.59 -12.65
CA ALA A 96 10.23 3.54 -12.28
C ALA A 96 10.22 4.83 -13.12
N GLU A 97 9.66 4.80 -14.33
CA GLU A 97 9.57 5.97 -15.21
C GLU A 97 8.41 6.90 -14.81
N TYR A 98 7.47 6.41 -13.98
CA TYR A 98 6.35 7.24 -13.56
C TYR A 98 6.81 8.23 -12.49
N ARG A 99 6.75 9.52 -12.84
CA ARG A 99 7.17 10.65 -11.99
C ARG A 99 6.62 10.62 -10.56
N TRP A 100 5.41 10.08 -10.37
CA TRP A 100 4.73 10.03 -9.07
C TRP A 100 4.69 8.61 -8.46
N SER A 101 5.68 7.76 -8.78
CA SER A 101 5.86 6.43 -8.18
C SER A 101 6.87 6.46 -7.03
N SER A 102 6.49 5.82 -5.92
CA SER A 102 7.40 5.58 -4.80
C SER A 102 8.55 4.64 -5.20
N TYR A 103 8.29 3.67 -6.08
CA TYR A 103 9.34 2.79 -6.60
C TYR A 103 10.39 3.55 -7.43
N GLY A 104 9.95 4.40 -8.36
CA GLY A 104 10.86 5.25 -9.13
C GLY A 104 11.73 6.14 -8.23
N GLU A 105 11.12 6.78 -7.22
CA GLU A 105 11.86 7.57 -6.24
C GLU A 105 12.82 6.73 -5.38
N ALA A 106 12.44 5.52 -4.97
CA ALA A 106 13.30 4.63 -4.19
C ALA A 106 14.53 4.15 -4.96
N VAL A 107 14.39 3.91 -6.27
CA VAL A 107 15.48 3.47 -7.16
C VAL A 107 16.37 4.62 -7.59
N GLY A 108 15.80 5.68 -8.16
CA GLY A 108 16.55 6.76 -8.81
C GLY A 108 16.86 7.96 -7.92
N GLY A 109 16.15 8.13 -6.79
CA GLY A 109 16.08 9.42 -6.10
C GLY A 109 15.20 10.40 -6.88
N GLY A 110 14.27 11.06 -6.19
CA GLY A 110 13.33 11.98 -6.81
C GLY A 110 13.82 13.44 -6.74
N PRO A 111 13.13 14.39 -7.41
CA PRO A 111 13.40 15.82 -7.26
C PRO A 111 13.21 16.34 -5.81
N ARG A 112 12.57 15.54 -4.96
CA ARG A 112 12.23 15.86 -3.56
C ARG A 112 13.11 15.14 -2.53
N GLY A 113 14.11 14.36 -2.95
CA GLY A 113 15.05 13.71 -2.02
C GLY A 113 15.80 12.52 -2.61
N ASN A 114 16.74 11.98 -1.84
CA ASN A 114 17.61 10.86 -2.22
C ASN A 114 16.92 9.47 -2.21
N GLY A 115 15.59 9.43 -2.24
CA GLY A 115 14.79 8.21 -2.19
C GLY A 115 14.60 7.60 -0.80
N LYS A 116 15.18 8.19 0.28
CA LYS A 116 15.11 7.61 1.63
C LYS A 116 13.68 7.32 2.08
N LYS A 117 12.76 8.29 2.05
CA LYS A 117 11.37 8.11 2.52
C LYS A 117 10.63 7.01 1.77
N SER A 118 10.83 6.92 0.46
CA SER A 118 10.20 5.88 -0.37
C SER A 118 10.79 4.50 -0.08
N ARG A 119 12.10 4.41 0.20
CA ARG A 119 12.74 3.18 0.71
C ARG A 119 12.18 2.78 2.06
N GLU A 120 12.07 3.71 3.02
CA GLU A 120 11.48 3.45 4.35
C GLU A 120 10.05 2.87 4.22
N GLY A 121 9.22 3.46 3.35
CA GLY A 121 7.85 2.99 3.11
C GLY A 121 7.79 1.59 2.49
N LEU A 122 8.64 1.30 1.50
CA LEU A 122 8.70 -0.03 0.88
C LEU A 122 9.27 -1.08 1.84
N VAL A 123 10.26 -0.72 2.67
CA VAL A 123 10.76 -1.58 3.74
C VAL A 123 9.63 -1.92 4.71
N ARG A 124 8.89 -0.92 5.18
CA ARG A 124 7.75 -1.14 6.07
C ARG A 124 6.72 -2.10 5.46
N ALA A 125 6.32 -1.84 4.21
CA ALA A 125 5.34 -2.67 3.52
C ALA A 125 5.81 -4.13 3.40
N CYS A 126 7.10 -4.34 3.16
CA CYS A 126 7.64 -5.68 2.94
C CYS A 126 8.03 -6.40 4.22
N MET A 127 8.46 -5.71 5.28
CA MET A 127 9.23 -6.30 6.39
C MET A 127 8.67 -6.01 7.78
N SER A 128 7.54 -5.31 7.95
CA SER A 128 7.06 -4.99 9.31
C SER A 128 6.66 -6.17 10.17
N HIS A 129 6.28 -7.30 9.56
CA HIS A 129 6.09 -8.56 10.24
C HIS A 129 7.39 -9.20 10.78
N HIS A 130 8.56 -8.77 10.29
CA HIS A 130 9.88 -9.16 10.78
C HIS A 130 10.48 -8.11 11.73
N GLY A 131 9.67 -7.23 12.32
CA GLY A 131 10.11 -6.20 13.26
C GLY A 131 10.80 -4.98 12.63
N ALA A 132 10.89 -4.90 11.30
CA ALA A 132 11.39 -3.70 10.62
C ALA A 132 10.30 -2.64 10.46
N GLY A 133 10.52 -1.45 11.00
CA GLY A 133 9.66 -0.31 10.78
C GLY A 133 10.02 0.42 9.49
N PHE A 134 10.90 1.40 9.62
CA PHE A 134 11.23 2.38 8.58
C PHE A 134 12.74 2.45 8.34
N GLU A 135 13.45 1.33 8.48
CA GLU A 135 14.91 1.26 8.33
C GLU A 135 15.28 1.25 6.84
N ALA A 136 15.52 2.43 6.27
CA ALA A 136 15.84 2.59 4.85
C ALA A 136 17.05 1.75 4.39
N GLU A 137 17.95 1.40 5.30
CA GLU A 137 19.15 0.60 5.08
C GLU A 137 18.81 -0.82 4.61
N ARG A 138 17.66 -1.36 5.03
CA ARG A 138 17.14 -2.66 4.58
C ARG A 138 16.62 -2.65 3.14
N TRP A 139 16.65 -1.50 2.47
CA TRP A 139 16.28 -1.39 1.06
C TRP A 139 17.10 -2.33 0.16
N LYS A 140 18.37 -2.60 0.48
CA LYS A 140 19.18 -3.53 -0.33
C LYS A 140 18.53 -4.91 -0.44
N GLU A 141 18.02 -5.42 0.67
CA GLU A 141 17.28 -6.68 0.77
C GLU A 141 15.92 -6.58 0.07
N VAL A 142 15.13 -5.56 0.43
CA VAL A 142 13.75 -5.37 -0.06
C VAL A 142 13.71 -5.11 -1.57
N SER A 143 14.66 -4.37 -2.11
CA SER A 143 14.73 -4.02 -3.53
C SER A 143 14.85 -5.23 -4.45
N ARG A 144 15.46 -6.33 -3.99
CA ARG A 144 15.61 -7.57 -4.78
C ARG A 144 14.27 -8.27 -4.91
N ILE A 145 13.59 -8.46 -3.79
CA ILE A 145 12.26 -9.08 -3.72
C ILE A 145 11.24 -8.26 -4.52
N TYR A 146 11.27 -6.93 -4.34
CA TYR A 146 10.36 -6.03 -5.01
C TYR A 146 10.61 -5.97 -6.52
N ARG A 147 11.87 -5.89 -6.97
CA ARG A 147 12.23 -5.98 -8.39
C ARG A 147 11.82 -7.30 -9.03
N ARG A 148 11.98 -8.43 -8.33
CA ARG A 148 11.48 -9.73 -8.82
C ARG A 148 9.98 -9.68 -9.04
N THR A 149 9.22 -9.15 -8.08
CA THR A 149 7.75 -9.05 -8.15
C THR A 149 7.32 -8.21 -9.35
N LEU A 150 7.92 -7.02 -9.54
CA LEU A 150 7.63 -6.14 -10.67
C LEU A 150 8.08 -6.74 -12.01
N GLY A 151 9.27 -7.34 -12.07
CA GLY A 151 9.80 -7.96 -13.28
C GLY A 151 8.96 -9.14 -13.75
N LEU A 152 8.53 -10.00 -12.82
CA LEU A 152 7.59 -11.10 -13.11
C LEU A 152 6.26 -10.56 -13.63
N ALA A 153 5.74 -9.49 -13.03
CA ALA A 153 4.48 -8.89 -13.46
C ALA A 153 4.60 -8.35 -14.89
N LEU A 154 5.75 -7.75 -15.23
CA LEU A 154 6.04 -7.18 -16.54
C LEU A 154 6.53 -8.22 -17.58
N GLU A 155 6.51 -9.51 -17.25
CA GLU A 155 6.96 -10.61 -18.13
C GLU A 155 8.40 -10.40 -18.65
N ARG A 156 9.24 -9.74 -17.85
CA ARG A 156 10.65 -9.54 -18.21
C ARG A 156 11.35 -10.89 -18.20
N LYS A 157 11.89 -11.30 -19.35
CA LYS A 157 12.80 -12.44 -19.43
C LYS A 157 14.00 -12.15 -18.53
N ASN A 158 14.49 -13.16 -17.81
CA ASN A 158 15.79 -13.07 -17.15
C ASN A 158 16.82 -12.71 -18.22
N GLY A 159 17.42 -11.53 -18.11
CA GLY A 159 18.49 -11.14 -19.02
C GLY A 159 19.66 -12.09 -18.85
N ARG A 160 20.10 -12.73 -19.94
CA ARG A 160 21.51 -13.11 -20.05
C ARG A 160 22.26 -11.78 -20.14
N ALA A 161 22.93 -11.37 -19.08
CA ALA A 161 23.95 -10.36 -19.23
C ALA A 161 25.03 -10.99 -20.14
N GLU A 162 25.29 -10.40 -21.30
CA GLU A 162 26.51 -10.72 -22.05
C GLU A 162 27.69 -10.26 -21.20
N VAL A 163 28.24 -11.19 -20.42
CA VAL A 163 29.53 -11.01 -19.78
C VAL A 163 30.57 -11.21 -20.87
N ASN A 164 31.47 -10.25 -20.98
CA ASN A 164 32.61 -10.24 -21.88
C ASN A 164 33.27 -11.64 -21.94
N LYS A 165 33.58 -12.10 -23.17
CA LYS A 165 34.22 -13.39 -23.43
C LYS A 165 35.47 -13.53 -22.55
N ASP A 166 35.61 -14.70 -21.92
CA ASP A 166 36.86 -15.29 -21.37
C ASP A 166 36.86 -15.71 -19.90
N VAL A 167 35.74 -15.70 -19.18
CA VAL A 167 35.65 -16.50 -17.93
C VAL A 167 34.31 -17.21 -17.83
N MET A 168 34.27 -18.46 -18.32
CA MET A 168 33.16 -19.38 -18.09
C MET A 168 33.20 -19.86 -16.64
N ARG A 169 32.55 -19.12 -15.73
CA ARG A 169 32.14 -19.67 -14.43
C ARG A 169 30.74 -20.25 -14.61
N PRO A 170 30.48 -21.51 -14.26
CA PRO A 170 29.12 -21.96 -14.07
C PRO A 170 28.59 -21.25 -12.82
N GLN A 171 27.98 -20.09 -13.01
CA GLN A 171 27.22 -19.46 -11.94
C GLN A 171 25.90 -20.23 -11.85
N LEU A 172 25.80 -21.09 -10.82
CA LEU A 172 24.52 -21.25 -10.15
C LEU A 172 23.97 -19.84 -9.96
N ASN A 173 22.80 -19.59 -10.52
CA ASN A 173 22.13 -18.31 -10.39
C ASN A 173 22.08 -17.94 -8.90
N ASP A 174 22.38 -16.69 -8.58
CA ASP A 174 22.24 -16.20 -7.20
C ASP A 174 20.81 -16.42 -6.67
N ALA A 175 19.83 -16.70 -7.55
CA ALA A 175 18.48 -17.12 -7.23
C ALA A 175 18.37 -18.59 -6.78
N GLU A 176 18.98 -19.59 -7.44
CA GLU A 176 18.97 -20.99 -6.95
C GLU A 176 19.96 -21.17 -5.79
N ALA A 177 21.06 -20.41 -5.76
CA ALA A 177 21.97 -20.42 -4.61
C ALA A 177 21.32 -19.86 -3.34
N LEU A 178 20.40 -18.90 -3.45
CA LEU A 178 19.55 -18.42 -2.35
C LEU A 178 18.36 -19.35 -2.08
N GLU A 179 17.78 -20.00 -3.10
CA GLU A 179 16.70 -20.98 -2.92
C GLU A 179 17.18 -22.30 -2.29
N ALA A 180 18.45 -22.68 -2.48
CA ALA A 180 19.04 -23.88 -1.88
C ALA A 180 19.52 -23.68 -0.44
N ALA A 181 19.82 -22.45 -0.02
CA ALA A 181 20.52 -22.21 1.23
C ALA A 181 19.60 -21.95 2.43
N GLU A 182 18.42 -21.35 2.30
CA GLU A 182 17.61 -21.07 3.50
C GLU A 182 16.14 -20.78 3.19
N ASN A 183 15.27 -21.54 3.85
CA ASN A 183 13.86 -21.24 4.10
C ASN A 183 12.94 -21.22 2.88
N GLY A 184 12.43 -22.38 2.45
CA GLY A 184 11.02 -22.64 2.06
C GLY A 184 10.22 -21.56 1.29
N THR A 185 10.88 -20.66 0.57
CA THR A 185 10.32 -19.48 -0.10
C THR A 185 10.39 -19.65 -1.61
N ALA A 186 10.10 -20.87 -2.06
CA ALA A 186 9.58 -21.10 -3.41
C ALA A 186 8.20 -20.43 -3.49
N LEU A 187 8.19 -19.10 -3.63
CA LEU A 187 7.01 -18.32 -3.35
C LEU A 187 5.98 -18.47 -4.48
N PRO A 188 4.67 -18.47 -4.17
CA PRO A 188 3.52 -18.29 -5.07
C PRO A 188 3.53 -17.02 -5.97
N ASP A 189 4.69 -16.39 -6.17
CA ASP A 189 4.93 -15.09 -6.79
C ASP A 189 4.58 -15.04 -8.28
N LEU A 190 4.72 -16.13 -9.04
CA LEU A 190 4.46 -16.11 -10.49
C LEU A 190 2.99 -15.84 -10.82
N LYS A 191 2.07 -16.51 -10.09
CA LYS A 191 0.62 -16.36 -10.30
C LYS A 191 0.13 -15.01 -9.76
N LEU A 192 0.66 -14.58 -8.61
CA LEU A 192 0.35 -13.28 -8.02
C LEU A 192 0.83 -12.11 -8.91
N ALA A 193 2.02 -12.20 -9.49
CA ALA A 193 2.59 -11.14 -10.32
C ALA A 193 1.77 -10.89 -11.60
N ALA A 194 1.35 -11.96 -12.30
CA ALA A 194 0.48 -11.84 -13.47
C ALA A 194 -0.84 -11.12 -13.17
N MET A 195 -1.42 -11.34 -11.98
CA MET A 195 -2.63 -10.64 -11.54
C MET A 195 -2.43 -9.13 -11.38
N LEU A 196 -1.24 -8.65 -11.06
CA LEU A 196 -0.99 -7.22 -10.77
C LEU A 196 -1.18 -6.31 -11.99
N ARG A 197 -1.12 -6.88 -13.20
CA ARG A 197 -1.45 -6.19 -14.46
C ARG A 197 -2.94 -6.00 -14.70
N CYS A 198 -3.79 -6.65 -13.91
CA CYS A 198 -5.24 -6.53 -14.01
C CYS A 198 -5.81 -5.63 -12.90
N ARG A 199 -7.01 -5.07 -13.09
CA ARG A 199 -7.73 -4.38 -12.01
C ARG A 199 -8.21 -5.40 -10.99
N VAL A 200 -7.69 -5.33 -9.76
CA VAL A 200 -8.06 -6.23 -8.66
C VAL A 200 -8.96 -5.49 -7.67
N ARG A 201 -10.28 -5.70 -7.78
CA ARG A 201 -11.27 -5.00 -6.94
C ARG A 201 -11.09 -5.22 -5.44
N TYR A 202 -10.54 -6.37 -5.04
CA TYR A 202 -10.32 -6.67 -3.63
C TYR A 202 -9.34 -5.71 -2.95
N PHE A 203 -8.41 -5.11 -3.69
CA PHE A 203 -7.47 -4.12 -3.13
C PHE A 203 -8.10 -2.76 -2.84
N THR A 204 -9.34 -2.53 -3.30
CA THR A 204 -10.10 -1.31 -2.97
C THR A 204 -11.37 -1.60 -2.18
N ASP A 205 -12.07 -2.67 -2.55
CA ASP A 205 -13.40 -3.00 -2.03
C ASP A 205 -13.37 -4.14 -1.00
N GLY A 206 -12.21 -4.78 -0.76
CA GLY A 206 -12.08 -5.96 0.08
C GLY A 206 -12.20 -5.71 1.59
N ALA A 207 -12.08 -4.45 2.02
CA ALA A 207 -12.10 -3.95 3.40
C ALA A 207 -10.97 -4.45 4.32
N VAL A 208 -10.61 -5.73 4.28
CA VAL A 208 -9.45 -6.33 4.96
C VAL A 208 -8.82 -7.33 4.00
N ILE A 209 -7.51 -7.26 3.79
CA ILE A 209 -6.74 -8.16 2.92
C ILE A 209 -5.53 -8.71 3.67
N GLY A 210 -5.33 -10.02 3.65
CA GLY A 210 -4.24 -10.69 4.34
C GLY A 210 -4.33 -12.21 4.26
N SER A 211 -3.61 -12.87 5.15
CA SER A 211 -3.69 -14.29 5.45
C SER A 211 -5.09 -14.66 5.95
N LYS A 212 -5.43 -15.94 5.88
CA LYS A 212 -6.73 -16.44 6.36
C LYS A 212 -6.93 -16.12 7.84
N THR A 213 -5.87 -16.29 8.64
CA THR A 213 -5.85 -16.04 10.07
C THR A 213 -6.10 -14.57 10.36
N PHE A 214 -5.32 -13.67 9.77
CA PHE A 214 -5.47 -12.22 9.95
C PHE A 214 -6.87 -11.71 9.60
N VAL A 215 -7.43 -12.18 8.49
CA VAL A 215 -8.79 -11.78 8.08
C VAL A 215 -9.85 -12.29 9.06
N ASN A 216 -9.68 -13.50 9.61
CA ASN A 216 -10.58 -14.04 10.62
C ASN A 216 -10.47 -13.31 11.96
N GLU A 217 -9.27 -12.92 12.38
CA GLU A 217 -9.05 -12.09 13.57
C GLU A 217 -9.69 -10.72 13.42
N ALA A 218 -9.47 -10.03 12.30
CA ALA A 218 -10.12 -8.75 12.01
C ALA A 218 -11.64 -8.86 11.96
N PHE A 219 -12.17 -9.97 11.44
CA PHE A 219 -13.60 -10.28 11.46
C PHE A 219 -14.12 -10.48 12.89
N ALA A 220 -13.42 -11.25 13.73
CA ALA A 220 -13.79 -11.48 15.12
C ALA A 220 -13.78 -10.16 15.93
N ALA A 221 -12.77 -9.32 15.71
CA ALA A 221 -12.65 -8.00 16.35
C ALA A 221 -13.75 -7.00 15.94
N THR A 222 -14.47 -7.27 14.85
CA THR A 222 -15.57 -6.43 14.35
C THR A 222 -16.84 -7.24 14.13
N ARG A 223 -17.06 -8.25 14.97
CA ARG A 223 -18.14 -9.24 14.82
C ARG A 223 -19.51 -8.60 14.74
N GLU A 224 -19.73 -7.50 15.47
CA GLU A 224 -20.96 -6.74 15.54
C GLU A 224 -21.39 -6.15 14.18
N ARG A 225 -20.46 -6.01 13.22
CA ARG A 225 -20.74 -5.47 11.88
C ARG A 225 -21.28 -6.51 10.89
N PHE A 226 -21.41 -7.77 11.30
CA PHE A 226 -21.78 -8.87 10.43
C PHE A 226 -22.97 -9.66 10.96
N THR A 227 -23.72 -10.28 10.05
CA THR A 227 -24.90 -11.09 10.40
C THR A 227 -24.52 -12.33 11.22
N GLU A 228 -25.45 -12.81 12.05
CA GLU A 228 -25.26 -14.01 12.89
C GLU A 228 -24.92 -15.27 12.06
N ARG A 229 -25.50 -15.38 10.86
CA ARG A 229 -25.26 -16.49 9.93
C ARG A 229 -23.81 -16.59 9.46
N ARG A 230 -23.06 -15.50 9.48
CA ARG A 230 -21.65 -15.48 9.07
C ARG A 230 -20.77 -15.97 10.21
N ARG A 231 -20.29 -17.21 10.09
CA ARG A 231 -19.46 -17.86 11.12
C ARG A 231 -17.96 -17.57 10.99
N ASP A 232 -17.50 -17.22 9.79
CA ASP A 232 -16.09 -16.91 9.52
C ASP A 232 -15.92 -15.67 8.62
N GLY A 233 -14.72 -15.09 8.69
CA GLY A 233 -14.37 -13.85 7.99
C GLY A 233 -13.78 -14.11 6.61
N ALA A 234 -12.81 -15.00 6.50
CA ALA A 234 -11.98 -15.11 5.31
C ALA A 234 -12.76 -15.61 4.07
N ARG A 235 -12.66 -14.86 2.97
CA ARG A 235 -13.24 -15.22 1.67
C ARG A 235 -12.13 -15.27 0.62
N ARG A 236 -12.17 -16.29 -0.22
CA ARG A 236 -11.23 -16.41 -1.35
C ARG A 236 -11.49 -15.29 -2.35
N LEU A 237 -10.42 -14.75 -2.92
CA LEU A 237 -10.53 -13.79 -4.01
C LEU A 237 -11.04 -14.50 -5.28
N LYS A 238 -11.98 -13.86 -5.98
CA LYS A 238 -12.61 -14.37 -7.22
C LYS A 238 -12.25 -13.48 -8.42
N GLY A 239 -12.58 -13.93 -9.63
CA GLY A 239 -12.28 -13.20 -10.87
C GLY A 239 -10.79 -12.92 -11.04
N ASN A 240 -10.43 -11.67 -11.35
CA ASN A 240 -9.03 -11.24 -11.48
C ASN A 240 -8.18 -11.51 -10.23
N GLY A 241 -8.81 -11.61 -9.04
CA GLY A 241 -8.10 -11.92 -7.80
C GLY A 241 -7.79 -13.40 -7.57
N LYS A 242 -8.31 -14.31 -8.42
CA LYS A 242 -8.23 -15.77 -8.23
C LYS A 242 -6.80 -16.29 -8.14
N ALA A 243 -5.85 -15.64 -8.80
CA ALA A 243 -4.45 -16.04 -8.80
C ALA A 243 -3.79 -15.96 -7.41
N ALA A 244 -4.35 -15.15 -6.50
CA ALA A 244 -3.91 -15.06 -5.11
C ALA A 244 -4.58 -16.08 -4.17
N ALA A 245 -5.39 -17.01 -4.71
CA ALA A 245 -6.08 -18.01 -3.90
C ALA A 245 -5.10 -18.87 -3.08
N GLY A 246 -5.41 -19.06 -1.81
CA GLY A 246 -4.55 -19.78 -0.86
C GLY A 246 -3.54 -18.87 -0.14
N VAL A 247 -3.17 -17.74 -0.73
CA VAL A 247 -2.22 -16.78 -0.17
C VAL A 247 -2.94 -15.58 0.44
N LEU A 248 -3.80 -14.93 -0.35
CA LEU A 248 -4.57 -13.78 0.08
C LEU A 248 -6.04 -14.11 0.24
N TRP A 249 -6.62 -13.50 1.25
CA TRP A 249 -8.01 -13.59 1.64
C TRP A 249 -8.57 -12.20 1.86
N SER A 250 -9.88 -12.06 1.69
CA SER A 250 -10.62 -10.81 1.89
C SER A 250 -11.73 -11.01 2.90
N VAL A 251 -12.05 -10.00 3.71
CA VAL A 251 -13.25 -10.08 4.56
C VAL A 251 -14.54 -9.88 3.76
N ARG A 252 -14.49 -9.27 2.56
CA ARG A 252 -15.68 -9.16 1.70
C ARG A 252 -15.71 -10.25 0.65
N ASP A 253 -16.87 -10.86 0.48
CA ASP A 253 -17.17 -11.74 -0.65
C ASP A 253 -17.71 -10.91 -1.83
N LEU A 254 -16.80 -10.41 -2.67
CA LEU A 254 -17.19 -9.62 -3.83
C LEU A 254 -17.77 -10.54 -4.92
N ARG A 255 -18.91 -10.14 -5.50
CA ARG A 255 -19.46 -10.80 -6.68
C ARG A 255 -18.54 -10.54 -7.88
N VAL A 256 -18.28 -11.58 -8.65
CA VAL A 256 -17.67 -11.43 -9.98
C VAL A 256 -18.66 -10.65 -10.83
N ARG A 257 -18.22 -9.56 -11.46
CA ARG A 257 -19.02 -8.95 -12.52
C ARG A 257 -18.89 -9.91 -13.71
N VAL A 258 -19.98 -10.62 -14.03
CA VAL A 258 -20.14 -11.35 -15.30
C VAL A 258 -20.21 -10.33 -16.41
#